data_AF-A0A1G5BAF0-F1
#
_entry.id   AF-A0A1G5BAF0-F1
#
_cell.length_a   1.000
_cell.length_b   1.000
_cell.length_c   1.000
_cell.angle_alpha   90.00
_cell.angle_beta   90.00
_cell.angle_gamma   90.00
#
_symmetry.space_group_name_H-M   'P 1'
#
loop_
_entity.id
_entity.type
_entity.pdbx_description
1 polymer ?
#
loop_
_entity_poly.entity_id
_entity_poly.type
_entity_poly.pdbx_seq_one_letter_code
_entity_poly.pdbx_strand_id
1 'polypeptide(L)' 'MPGRTQDGQQPEALRSLKSATKAGSQKPPEQGLEARGDTAPIPAPLEQEQDAAAKVLREGVAKNPKGMEDAARKAPKR' A
#
# COMPACT_ATOMS: atom_id res chain seq x y z
N MET A 1 1.44 -6.97 33.37
CA MET A 1 1.37 -7.41 31.96
C MET A 1 2.44 -6.66 31.16
N PRO A 2 3.61 -7.26 30.88
CA PRO A 2 4.59 -6.66 29.97
C PRO A 2 4.21 -6.98 28.52
N GLY A 3 4.45 -6.06 27.57
CA GLY A 3 4.49 -6.42 26.14
C GLY A 3 3.47 -5.76 25.19
N ARG A 4 3.22 -4.45 25.27
CA ARG A 4 2.60 -3.69 24.15
C ARG A 4 3.49 -2.55 23.68
N THR A 5 4.70 -2.89 23.27
CA THR A 5 5.54 -2.05 22.42
C THR A 5 5.92 -2.90 21.21
N GLN A 6 4.93 -3.24 20.40
CA GLN A 6 5.19 -3.48 18.98
C GLN A 6 4.91 -2.13 18.35
N ASP A 7 5.95 -1.48 17.84
CA ASP A 7 5.92 -0.20 17.15
C ASP A 7 5.10 -0.33 15.86
N GLY A 8 3.78 -0.46 15.99
CA GLY A 8 2.86 -0.26 14.89
C GLY A 8 2.95 1.20 14.54
N GLN A 9 3.42 1.52 13.33
CA GLN A 9 3.42 2.89 12.84
C GLN A 9 2.02 3.46 13.04
N GLN A 10 1.94 4.51 13.86
CA GLN A 10 0.69 5.20 14.10
C GLN A 10 0.12 5.65 12.73
N PRO A 11 -1.16 5.36 12.44
CA PRO A 11 -1.81 5.78 11.20
C PRO A 11 -1.53 7.26 10.92
N GLU A 12 -1.21 7.61 9.67
CA GLU A 12 -0.81 8.98 9.31
C GLU A 12 -1.83 10.04 9.75
N ALA A 13 -3.12 9.70 9.67
CA ALA A 13 -4.21 10.56 10.12
C ALA A 13 -4.14 10.93 11.62
N LEU A 14 -3.47 10.10 12.43
CA LEU A 14 -3.29 10.35 13.86
C LEU A 14 -1.99 11.11 14.16
N ARG A 15 -0.97 11.03 13.28
CA ARG A 15 0.27 11.82 13.42
C ARG A 15 -0.02 13.32 13.34
N SER A 16 -0.92 13.72 12.46
CA SER A 16 -1.32 15.11 12.24
C SER A 16 -2.48 15.58 13.12
N LEU A 17 -3.05 14.71 13.96
CA LEU A 17 -4.25 15.02 14.75
C LEU A 17 -4.08 16.29 15.58
N LYS A 18 -2.92 16.46 16.24
CA LYS A 18 -2.61 17.65 17.05
C LYS A 18 -2.45 18.93 16.22
N SER A 19 -2.05 18.80 14.96
CA SER A 19 -1.91 19.90 14.01
C SER A 19 -3.28 20.29 13.45
N ALA A 20 -4.08 19.30 13.08
CA ALA A 20 -5.44 19.48 12.59
C ALA A 20 -6.33 20.14 13.65
N THR A 21 -6.25 19.72 14.92
CA THR A 21 -7.03 20.33 16.01
C THR A 21 -6.67 21.81 16.22
N LYS A 22 -5.41 22.21 16.02
CA LYS A 22 -4.99 23.62 16.07
C LYS A 22 -5.47 24.43 14.85
N ALA A 23 -5.64 23.78 13.70
CA ALA A 23 -6.14 24.39 12.48
C ALA A 23 -7.68 24.33 12.34
N GLY A 24 -8.42 24.17 13.45
CA GLY A 24 -9.88 24.10 13.42
C GLY A 24 -10.42 22.79 12.80
N SER A 25 -9.74 21.67 13.03
CA SER A 25 -10.04 20.34 12.46
C SER A 25 -9.92 20.27 10.94
N GLN A 26 -9.24 21.24 10.30
CA GLN A 26 -8.87 21.11 8.89
C GLN A 26 -7.73 20.11 8.72
N LYS A 27 -7.90 19.24 7.72
CA LYS A 27 -6.84 18.31 7.30
C LYS A 27 -5.65 19.14 6.78
N PRO A 28 -4.41 18.83 7.19
CA PRO A 28 -3.24 19.45 6.59
C PRO A 28 -3.25 19.23 5.06
N PRO A 29 -2.89 20.25 4.25
CA PRO A 29 -2.96 20.18 2.79
C PRO A 29 -2.08 19.06 2.22
N GLU A 30 -1.01 18.76 2.95
CA GLU A 30 -0.02 17.77 2.61
C GLU A 30 -0.54 16.33 2.88
N GLN A 31 -1.51 16.15 3.78
CA GLN A 31 -2.11 14.84 4.03
C GLN A 31 -3.13 14.55 2.92
N GLY A 32 -2.90 13.53 2.09
CA GLY A 32 -3.63 13.33 0.83
C GLY A 32 -3.67 11.87 0.36
N LEU A 33 -4.26 11.63 -0.81
CA LEU A 33 -4.19 10.35 -1.53
C LEU A 33 -2.95 10.25 -2.43
N GLU A 34 -2.17 11.32 -2.49
CA GLU A 34 -0.97 11.40 -3.29
C GLU A 34 0.17 10.65 -2.59
N ALA A 35 0.84 9.80 -3.36
CA ALA A 35 2.04 9.11 -2.95
C ALA A 35 3.19 10.10 -2.71
N ARG A 36 3.84 9.98 -1.55
CA ARG A 36 5.04 10.75 -1.16
C ARG A 36 6.27 9.87 -1.23
N GLY A 37 7.49 10.40 -1.19
CA GLY A 37 8.70 9.56 -1.31
C GLY A 37 8.77 8.34 -0.38
N ASP A 38 8.17 8.42 0.82
CA ASP A 38 8.07 7.34 1.80
C ASP A 38 6.87 6.38 1.61
N THR A 39 5.85 6.80 0.87
CA THR A 39 4.66 6.00 0.52
C THR A 39 4.54 5.72 -0.98
N ALA A 40 5.52 6.17 -1.75
CA ALA A 40 5.54 6.06 -3.19
C ALA A 40 5.77 4.61 -3.56
N PRO A 41 5.06 4.12 -4.58
CA PRO A 41 5.32 2.79 -5.09
C PRO A 41 6.78 2.71 -5.55
N ILE A 42 7.42 1.59 -5.24
CA ILE A 42 8.76 1.29 -5.73
C ILE A 42 8.70 1.30 -7.28
N PRO A 43 9.57 2.06 -7.97
CA PRO A 43 9.56 2.09 -9.42
C PRO A 43 9.79 0.69 -10.01
N ALA A 44 8.89 0.28 -10.89
CA ALA A 44 8.98 -0.99 -11.60
C ALA A 44 8.65 -0.79 -13.09
N PRO A 45 9.22 -1.63 -13.98
CA PRO A 45 8.83 -1.61 -15.40
C PRO A 45 7.34 -1.91 -15.56
N LEU A 46 6.64 -1.04 -16.28
CA LEU A 46 5.19 -1.15 -16.49
C LEU A 46 4.79 -2.50 -17.12
N GLU A 47 5.58 -2.97 -18.08
CA GLU A 47 5.36 -4.25 -18.77
C GLU A 47 5.35 -5.42 -17.79
N GLN A 48 6.27 -5.43 -16.83
CA GLN A 48 6.38 -6.49 -15.84
C GLN A 48 5.15 -6.50 -14.90
N GLU A 49 4.63 -5.33 -14.53
CA GLU A 49 3.39 -5.24 -13.74
C GLU A 49 2.18 -5.76 -14.51
N GLN A 50 2.07 -5.35 -15.78
CA GLN A 50 0.96 -5.73 -16.66
C GLN A 50 0.95 -7.24 -16.92
N ASP A 51 2.12 -7.83 -17.19
CA ASP A 51 2.25 -9.26 -17.42
C ASP A 51 1.88 -10.09 -16.18
N ALA A 52 2.36 -9.68 -15.01
CA ALA A 52 2.00 -10.35 -13.75
C ALA A 52 0.49 -10.25 -13.49
N ALA A 53 -0.10 -9.06 -13.65
CA ALA A 53 -1.53 -8.84 -13.48
C ALA A 53 -2.38 -9.66 -14.47
N ALA A 54 -2.01 -9.65 -15.75
CA ALA A 54 -2.68 -10.42 -16.78
C ALA A 54 -2.65 -11.92 -16.46
N LYS A 55 -1.52 -12.42 -15.95
CA LYS A 55 -1.40 -13.82 -15.55
C LYS A 55 -2.26 -14.17 -14.34
N VAL A 56 -2.31 -13.32 -13.31
CA VAL A 56 -3.22 -13.51 -12.16
C VAL A 56 -4.67 -13.62 -12.63
N LEU A 57 -5.11 -12.75 -13.54
CA LEU A 57 -6.46 -12.77 -14.07
C LEU A 57 -6.74 -14.04 -14.88
N ARG A 58 -5.81 -14.48 -15.73
CA ARG A 58 -5.94 -15.73 -16.50
C ARG A 58 -6.09 -16.96 -15.59
N GLU A 59 -5.26 -17.07 -14.55
CA GLU A 59 -5.34 -18.18 -13.59
C GLU A 59 -6.63 -18.12 -12.75
N GLY A 60 -7.13 -16.91 -12.46
CA GLY A 60 -8.43 -16.70 -11.82
C GLY A 60 -9.59 -17.21 -12.67
N VAL A 61 -9.58 -16.93 -13.98
CA VAL A 61 -10.56 -17.48 -14.93
C VAL A 61 -10.47 -19.02 -14.98
N ALA A 62 -9.26 -19.58 -14.91
CA ALA A 62 -9.03 -21.02 -14.86
C ALA A 62 -9.36 -21.65 -13.49
N LYS A 63 -9.81 -20.86 -12.50
CA LYS A 63 -10.08 -21.29 -11.12
C LYS A 63 -8.87 -21.97 -10.45
N ASN A 64 -7.66 -21.51 -10.76
CA ASN A 64 -6.41 -22.01 -10.21
C ASN A 64 -5.82 -21.03 -9.18
N PRO A 65 -6.21 -21.12 -7.90
CA PRO A 65 -5.79 -20.17 -6.87
C PRO A 65 -4.26 -20.19 -6.62
N LYS A 66 -3.63 -21.36 -6.76
CA LYS A 66 -2.16 -21.47 -6.61
C LYS A 66 -1.44 -20.75 -7.75
N GLY A 67 -1.94 -20.90 -8.98
CA GLY A 67 -1.42 -20.18 -10.15
C GLY A 67 -1.55 -18.66 -10.00
N MET A 68 -2.66 -18.18 -9.44
CA MET A 68 -2.84 -16.77 -9.11
C MET A 68 -1.80 -16.29 -8.10
N GLU A 69 -1.60 -17.03 -7.00
CA GLU A 69 -0.63 -16.66 -5.96
C GLU A 69 0.80 -16.64 -6.51
N ASP A 70 1.18 -17.65 -7.30
CA ASP A 70 2.50 -17.73 -7.94
C ASP A 70 2.72 -16.59 -8.95
N ALA A 71 1.68 -16.17 -9.68
CA ALA A 71 1.74 -15.03 -10.57
C ALA A 71 1.85 -13.70 -9.80
N ALA A 72 1.11 -13.55 -8.71
CA ALA A 72 1.18 -12.37 -7.85
C ALA A 72 2.56 -12.24 -7.19
N ARG A 73 3.18 -13.35 -6.76
CA ARG A 73 4.55 -13.36 -6.21
C ARG A 73 5.62 -12.96 -7.21
N LYS A 74 5.35 -13.08 -8.52
CA LYS A 74 6.27 -12.66 -9.60
C LYS A 74 6.11 -11.19 -9.98
N ALA A 75 5.06 -10.53 -9.49
CA ALA A 75 4.93 -9.09 -9.64
C ALA A 75 6.12 -8.38 -8.98
N PRO A 76 6.55 -7.22 -9.52
CA PRO A 76 7.61 -6.44 -8.90
C PRO A 76 7.22 -6.05 -7.47
N LYS A 77 8.22 -5.94 -6.59
CA LYS A 77 8.01 -5.55 -5.20
C LYS A 77 7.38 -4.16 -5.14
N ARG A 78 6.40 -4.01 -4.26
CA ARG A 78 5.72 -2.76 -3.95
C ARG A 78 5.98 -2.38 -2.50
#